data_AF-A0A1S7DU24-F1
#
_entry.id   AF-A0A1S7DU24-F1
#
_cell.length_a   1.000
_cell.length_b   1.000
_cell.length_c   1.000
_cell.angle_alpha   90.00
_cell.angle_beta   90.00
_cell.angle_gamma   90.00
#
_symmetry.space_group_name_H-M   'P 1'
#
loop_
_entity.id
_entity.type
_entity.pdbx_description
1 polymer ?
#
loop_
_entity_poly.entity_id
_entity_poly.type
_entity_poly.pdbx_seq_one_letter_code
_entity_poly.pdbx_strand_id
1 'polypeptide(L)'
;MNRSFYYDENFSKKRHEIPPMDYGDMRVNICNRSYVVLLKIREIVFKNGVNERNALKNIQELLHWMKYELGIMMAFELQLAVYILGGINDFTEMIWLKKDKTQTFQRLWGTAMDISFFRFLQIMESFKKELGINDISIFATKDKKQFRLIKAVQTTTIIKNLPNNPILSQVELDISGTFYGKNESEFRLISNEYSGSIDKKEYIFNEENLLLKIEELEKVNKDL
;
A
#
# COMPACT_ATOMS: atom_id res chain seq x y z
N MET A 1 -8.12 3.93 -39.15
CA MET A 1 -6.85 3.17 -39.31
C MET A 1 -6.69 2.24 -38.11
N ASN A 2 -6.80 0.92 -38.32
CA ASN A 2 -6.62 -0.10 -37.29
C ASN A 2 -5.14 -0.15 -36.86
N ARG A 3 -4.82 0.28 -35.65
CA ARG A 3 -3.55 -0.07 -35.01
C ARG A 3 -3.80 -1.29 -34.13
N SER A 4 -3.61 -2.46 -34.71
CA SER A 4 -3.54 -3.72 -33.97
C SER A 4 -2.38 -3.65 -32.99
N PHE A 5 -2.68 -3.72 -31.69
CA PHE A 5 -1.70 -3.84 -30.62
C PHE A 5 -1.10 -5.24 -30.68
N TYR A 6 0.18 -5.35 -31.04
CA TYR A 6 0.91 -6.62 -31.00
C TYR A 6 1.62 -6.73 -29.64
N TYR A 7 1.33 -7.80 -28.91
CA TYR A 7 2.04 -8.15 -27.68
C TYR A 7 3.44 -8.69 -28.03
N ASP A 8 4.49 -7.95 -27.68
CA ASP A 8 5.89 -8.38 -27.86
C ASP A 8 6.28 -9.30 -26.70
N GLU A 9 6.32 -10.61 -26.94
CA GLU A 9 6.74 -11.61 -25.95
C GLU A 9 8.18 -11.39 -25.42
N ASN A 10 8.99 -10.63 -26.15
CA ASN A 10 10.34 -10.27 -25.74
C ASN A 10 10.43 -8.97 -24.95
N PHE A 11 9.30 -8.31 -24.64
CA PHE A 11 9.26 -7.11 -23.79
C PHE A 11 9.89 -7.36 -22.41
N SER A 12 9.69 -8.55 -21.85
CA SER A 12 10.27 -8.98 -20.57
C SER A 12 11.79 -9.22 -20.62
N LYS A 13 12.36 -9.38 -21.81
CA LYS A 13 13.78 -9.73 -22.03
C LYS A 13 14.64 -8.54 -22.47
N LYS A 14 14.02 -7.41 -22.82
CA LYS A 14 14.74 -6.17 -23.12
C LYS A 14 15.24 -5.56 -21.82
N ARG A 15 16.54 -5.23 -21.74
CA ARG A 15 17.04 -4.30 -20.72
C ARG A 15 16.41 -2.95 -21.03
N HIS A 16 15.37 -2.60 -20.29
CA HIS A 16 14.81 -1.27 -20.34
C HIS A 16 15.83 -0.33 -19.71
N GLU A 17 16.33 0.63 -20.49
CA GLU A 17 17.06 1.75 -19.93
C GLU A 17 16.14 2.40 -18.88
N ILE A 18 16.68 2.59 -17.68
CA ILE A 18 15.97 3.24 -16.59
C ILE A 18 15.47 4.58 -17.15
N PRO A 19 14.16 4.91 -17.05
CA PRO A 19 13.64 6.16 -17.56
C PRO A 19 14.42 7.34 -16.94
N PRO A 20 14.66 8.42 -17.71
CA PRO A 20 15.53 9.52 -17.29
C PRO A 20 15.09 10.12 -15.95
N MET A 21 16.08 10.34 -15.08
CA MET A 21 15.96 10.69 -13.65
C MET A 21 15.30 12.05 -13.36
N ASP A 22 15.05 12.87 -14.38
CA ASP A 22 14.67 14.28 -14.23
C ASP A 22 13.15 14.55 -14.16
N TYR A 23 12.34 13.49 -14.19
CA TYR A 23 11.01 13.49 -13.61
C TYR A 23 11.02 12.37 -12.60
N GLY A 24 10.99 12.68 -11.30
CA GLY A 24 10.74 11.67 -10.27
C GLY A 24 9.47 10.93 -10.66
N ASP A 25 9.63 9.72 -11.20
CA ASP A 25 8.54 9.03 -11.86
C ASP A 25 7.45 8.83 -10.81
N MET A 26 6.30 9.49 -11.01
CA MET A 26 5.17 9.43 -10.07
C MET A 26 4.85 7.98 -9.68
N ARG A 27 5.08 7.02 -10.59
CA ARG A 27 4.90 5.58 -10.35
C ARG A 27 5.93 5.03 -9.35
N VAL A 28 7.19 5.43 -9.47
CA VAL A 28 8.26 5.08 -8.53
C VAL A 28 7.98 5.67 -7.16
N ASN A 29 7.53 6.92 -7.10
CA ASN A 29 7.20 7.57 -5.83
C ASN A 29 5.99 6.91 -5.14
N ILE A 30 4.95 6.54 -5.89
CA ILE A 30 3.83 5.77 -5.33
C ILE A 30 4.32 4.37 -4.88
N CYS A 31 5.21 3.72 -5.64
CA CYS A 31 5.86 2.46 -5.27
C CYS A 31 6.64 2.55 -3.98
N ASN A 32 7.51 3.55 -3.81
CA ASN A 32 8.28 3.76 -2.59
C ASN A 32 7.38 3.91 -1.36
N ARG A 33 6.26 4.62 -1.49
CA ARG A 33 5.28 4.75 -0.39
C ARG A 33 4.63 3.42 -0.01
N SER A 34 4.27 2.59 -0.99
CA SER A 34 3.75 1.25 -0.71
C SER A 34 4.84 0.38 -0.07
N TYR A 35 6.03 0.37 -0.66
CA TYR A 35 7.17 -0.46 -0.27
C TYR A 35 7.60 -0.23 1.18
N VAL A 36 7.74 1.04 1.60
CA VAL A 36 8.15 1.36 2.98
C VAL A 36 7.15 0.83 4.01
N VAL A 37 5.85 0.90 3.71
CA VAL A 37 4.81 0.43 4.64
C VAL A 37 4.80 -1.10 4.66
N LEU A 38 5.03 -1.78 3.54
CA LEU A 38 5.17 -3.23 3.51
C LEU A 38 6.36 -3.71 4.36
N LEU A 39 7.51 -3.02 4.27
CA LEU A 39 8.67 -3.28 5.13
C LEU A 39 8.31 -3.08 6.63
N LYS A 40 7.53 -2.03 6.94
CA LYS A 40 7.10 -1.76 8.32
C LYS A 40 6.15 -2.84 8.86
N ILE A 41 5.18 -3.26 8.06
CA ILE A 41 4.26 -4.35 8.44
C ILE A 41 5.08 -5.62 8.73
N ARG A 42 6.05 -5.93 7.87
CA ARG A 42 6.94 -7.09 8.05
C ARG A 42 7.73 -6.99 9.36
N GLU A 43 8.34 -5.85 9.65
CA GLU A 43 9.04 -5.61 10.93
C GLU A 43 8.13 -5.88 12.14
N ILE A 44 6.93 -5.28 12.15
CA ILE A 44 5.96 -5.44 13.25
C ILE A 44 5.59 -6.92 13.43
N VAL A 45 5.37 -7.64 12.33
CA VAL A 45 5.02 -9.07 12.35
C VAL A 45 6.14 -9.91 12.95
N PHE A 46 7.41 -9.66 12.60
CA PHE A 46 8.53 -10.39 13.19
C PHE A 46 8.75 -10.05 14.67
N LYS A 47 8.61 -8.78 15.03
CA LYS A 47 8.83 -8.28 16.40
C LYS A 47 7.76 -8.76 17.38
N ASN A 48 6.49 -8.71 16.98
CA ASN A 48 5.34 -8.91 17.86
C ASN A 48 4.54 -10.18 17.55
N GLY A 49 4.71 -10.80 16.39
CA GLY A 49 3.88 -11.91 15.92
C GLY A 49 2.46 -11.51 15.51
N VAL A 50 1.71 -12.48 14.95
CA VAL A 50 0.33 -12.30 14.42
C VAL A 50 -0.72 -13.03 15.28
N ASN A 51 -0.77 -12.73 16.58
CA ASN A 51 -1.75 -13.30 17.49
C ASN A 51 -2.83 -12.28 17.90
N GLU A 52 -4.00 -12.77 18.32
CA GLU A 52 -5.16 -11.97 18.71
C GLU A 52 -4.83 -10.92 19.79
N ARG A 53 -4.01 -11.31 20.78
CA ARG A 53 -3.59 -10.42 21.88
C ARG A 53 -2.79 -9.21 21.38
N ASN A 54 -1.95 -9.40 20.37
CA ASN A 54 -1.08 -8.36 19.84
C ASN A 54 -1.68 -7.62 18.65
N ALA A 55 -2.78 -8.12 18.08
CA ALA A 55 -3.39 -7.56 16.88
C ALA A 55 -3.59 -6.05 17.02
N LEU A 56 -4.50 -5.60 17.90
CA LEU A 56 -4.86 -4.18 18.05
C LEU A 56 -3.64 -3.29 18.29
N LYS A 57 -2.74 -3.75 19.15
CA LYS A 57 -1.48 -3.06 19.44
C LYS A 57 -0.61 -2.90 18.18
N ASN A 58 -0.51 -3.94 17.36
CA ASN A 58 0.27 -3.91 16.11
C ASN A 58 -0.33 -2.95 15.08
N ILE A 59 -1.66 -2.91 14.97
CA ILE A 59 -2.33 -1.93 14.09
C ILE A 59 -2.15 -0.52 14.62
N GLN A 60 -2.27 -0.30 15.92
CA GLN A 60 -2.02 1.00 16.55
C GLN A 60 -0.57 1.46 16.34
N GLU A 61 0.41 0.56 16.49
CA GLU A 61 1.83 0.83 16.23
C GLU A 61 2.04 1.25 14.76
N LEU A 62 1.40 0.57 13.81
CA LEU A 62 1.47 0.92 12.39
C LEU A 62 0.81 2.28 12.09
N LEU A 63 -0.39 2.54 12.62
CA LEU A 63 -1.11 3.80 12.42
C LEU A 63 -0.35 4.99 13.00
N HIS A 64 0.21 4.83 14.20
CA HIS A 64 1.07 5.83 14.83
C HIS A 64 2.29 6.12 13.96
N TRP A 65 2.99 5.08 13.49
CA TRP A 65 4.17 5.25 12.63
C TRP A 65 3.81 5.92 11.29
N MET A 66 2.74 5.48 10.61
CA MET A 66 2.29 6.10 9.36
C MET A 66 1.94 7.60 9.54
N LYS A 67 1.28 7.95 10.65
CA LYS A 67 0.92 9.33 10.99
C LYS A 67 2.15 10.18 11.30
N TYR A 68 2.93 9.81 12.30
CA TYR A 68 3.94 10.70 12.90
C TYR A 68 5.33 10.56 12.28
N GLU A 69 5.68 9.40 11.73
CA GLU A 69 7.00 9.17 11.13
C GLU A 69 6.98 9.34 9.61
N LEU A 70 5.89 8.90 8.95
CA LEU A 70 5.81 8.93 7.48
C LEU A 70 4.97 10.10 6.93
N GLY A 71 4.04 10.63 7.73
CA GLY A 71 3.15 11.71 7.31
C GLY A 71 2.15 11.32 6.21
N ILE A 72 1.85 10.02 6.03
CA ILE A 72 0.88 9.53 5.03
C ILE A 72 0.07 8.36 5.58
N MET A 73 -1.20 8.27 5.21
CA MET A 73 -2.09 7.15 5.55
C MET A 73 -2.50 6.43 4.28
N MET A 74 -2.18 5.14 4.19
CA MET A 74 -2.25 4.40 2.93
C MET A 74 -3.24 3.24 3.04
N ALA A 75 -4.40 3.35 2.38
CA ALA A 75 -5.52 2.41 2.59
C ALA A 75 -5.24 0.96 2.19
N PHE A 76 -4.52 0.72 1.08
CA PHE A 76 -4.22 -0.64 0.63
C PHE A 76 -3.33 -1.38 1.62
N GLU A 77 -2.30 -0.72 2.11
CA GLU A 77 -1.34 -1.28 3.05
C GLU A 77 -1.94 -1.40 4.43
N LEU A 78 -2.80 -0.45 4.84
CA LEU A 78 -3.57 -0.58 6.07
C LEU A 78 -4.56 -1.75 6.00
N GLN A 79 -5.27 -1.93 4.88
CA GLN A 79 -6.13 -3.09 4.66
C GLN A 79 -5.34 -4.40 4.70
N LEU A 80 -4.16 -4.43 4.06
CA LEU A 80 -3.27 -5.58 4.08
C LEU A 80 -2.78 -5.87 5.51
N ALA A 81 -2.43 -4.83 6.27
CA ALA A 81 -2.03 -4.94 7.65
C ALA A 81 -3.17 -5.49 8.52
N VAL A 82 -4.41 -5.03 8.33
CA VAL A 82 -5.59 -5.56 9.03
C VAL A 82 -5.76 -7.04 8.75
N TYR A 83 -5.63 -7.48 7.50
CA TYR A 83 -5.71 -8.90 7.19
C TYR A 83 -4.57 -9.72 7.81
N ILE A 84 -3.33 -9.25 7.72
CA ILE A 84 -2.16 -9.96 8.26
C ILE A 84 -2.21 -10.01 9.80
N LEU A 85 -2.33 -8.85 10.43
CA LEU A 85 -2.29 -8.70 11.89
C LEU A 85 -3.58 -9.19 12.55
N GLY A 86 -4.70 -9.16 11.82
CA GLY A 86 -5.99 -9.71 12.21
C GLY A 86 -6.15 -11.21 11.96
N GLY A 87 -5.08 -11.92 11.56
CA GLY A 87 -5.02 -13.38 11.57
C GLY A 87 -5.30 -14.09 10.24
N ILE A 88 -5.50 -13.36 9.14
CA ILE A 88 -5.67 -13.97 7.81
C ILE A 88 -4.30 -14.29 7.21
N ASN A 89 -3.75 -15.43 7.64
CA ASN A 89 -2.39 -15.88 7.31
C ASN A 89 -2.10 -15.95 5.80
N ASP A 90 -3.11 -16.13 4.95
CA ASP A 90 -2.95 -16.14 3.49
C ASP A 90 -2.26 -14.88 2.97
N PHE A 91 -2.48 -13.73 3.59
CA PHE A 91 -1.92 -12.44 3.16
C PHE A 91 -0.46 -12.25 3.58
N THR A 92 0.08 -13.08 4.49
CA THR A 92 1.49 -12.99 4.92
C THR A 92 2.49 -13.26 3.78
N GLU A 93 2.05 -13.91 2.70
CA GLU A 93 2.89 -14.11 1.51
C GLU A 93 3.14 -12.80 0.74
N MET A 94 2.23 -11.83 0.82
CA MET A 94 2.38 -10.51 0.19
C MET A 94 3.45 -9.65 0.88
N ILE A 95 3.79 -9.96 2.14
CA ILE A 95 4.95 -9.39 2.85
C ILE A 95 6.14 -10.36 2.92
N TRP A 96 6.08 -11.45 2.14
CA TRP A 96 7.12 -12.45 2.02
C TRP A 96 7.57 -13.12 3.34
N LEU A 97 6.67 -13.33 4.30
CA LEU A 97 7.06 -13.66 5.69
C LEU A 97 7.91 -14.94 5.88
N LYS A 98 7.75 -15.97 5.03
CA LYS A 98 8.21 -17.34 5.32
C LYS A 98 9.26 -17.94 4.39
N LYS A 99 9.83 -17.17 3.47
CA LYS A 99 10.58 -17.74 2.34
C LYS A 99 11.85 -16.92 2.16
N ASP A 100 13.00 -17.56 2.09
CA ASP A 100 14.31 -17.03 1.67
C ASP A 100 14.51 -15.49 1.71
N LYS A 101 15.33 -15.03 2.66
CA LYS A 101 15.65 -13.60 2.87
C LYS A 101 16.22 -12.93 1.61
N THR A 102 16.87 -13.69 0.72
CA THR A 102 17.52 -13.15 -0.49
C THR A 102 16.52 -12.56 -1.49
N GLN A 103 15.24 -12.97 -1.45
CA GLN A 103 14.19 -12.47 -2.34
C GLN A 103 13.29 -11.41 -1.70
N THR A 104 13.55 -11.01 -0.45
CA THR A 104 12.67 -10.09 0.31
C THR A 104 12.43 -8.79 -0.44
N PHE A 105 13.50 -8.13 -0.90
CA PHE A 105 13.40 -6.91 -1.72
C PHE A 105 12.51 -7.14 -2.94
N GLN A 106 12.85 -8.12 -3.79
CA GLN A 106 12.15 -8.35 -5.05
C GLN A 106 10.65 -8.62 -4.86
N ARG A 107 10.28 -9.32 -3.79
CA ARG A 107 8.91 -9.73 -3.49
C ARG A 107 8.08 -8.61 -2.89
N LEU A 108 8.65 -7.88 -1.94
CA LEU A 108 8.03 -6.69 -1.37
C LEU A 108 7.90 -5.59 -2.41
N TRP A 109 8.93 -5.37 -3.23
CA TRP A 109 8.91 -4.43 -4.34
C TRP A 109 7.87 -4.81 -5.40
N GLY A 110 7.78 -6.10 -5.77
CA GLY A 110 6.75 -6.59 -6.67
C GLY A 110 5.34 -6.28 -6.17
N THR A 111 5.07 -6.56 -4.89
CA THR A 111 3.79 -6.25 -4.23
C THR A 111 3.53 -4.74 -4.18
N ALA A 112 4.56 -3.94 -3.91
CA ALA A 112 4.46 -2.48 -3.90
C ALA A 112 4.11 -1.93 -5.30
N MET A 113 4.78 -2.41 -6.34
CA MET A 113 4.51 -2.05 -7.74
C MET A 113 3.07 -2.37 -8.13
N ASP A 114 2.61 -3.54 -7.73
CA ASP A 114 1.25 -4.04 -7.93
C ASP A 114 0.18 -3.11 -7.33
N ILE A 115 0.37 -2.70 -6.07
CA ILE A 115 -0.52 -1.74 -5.39
C ILE A 115 -0.43 -0.36 -6.07
N SER A 116 0.77 0.07 -6.43
CA SER A 116 1.00 1.39 -7.03
C SER A 116 0.42 1.52 -8.42
N PHE A 117 0.51 0.47 -9.23
CA PHE A 117 -0.13 0.44 -10.54
C PHE A 117 -1.64 0.52 -10.40
N PHE A 118 -2.22 -0.20 -9.43
CA PHE A 118 -3.65 -0.10 -9.15
C PHE A 118 -4.06 1.34 -8.77
N ARG A 119 -3.32 2.00 -7.86
CA ARG A 119 -3.55 3.41 -7.51
C ARG A 119 -3.43 4.33 -8.71
N PHE A 120 -2.42 4.12 -9.55
CA PHE A 120 -2.22 4.91 -10.74
C PHE A 120 -3.42 4.82 -11.67
N LEU A 121 -3.99 3.62 -11.86
CA LEU A 121 -5.23 3.45 -12.63
C LEU A 121 -6.41 4.21 -11.99
N GLN A 122 -6.57 4.18 -10.66
CA GLN A 122 -7.64 4.96 -9.99
C GLN A 122 -7.49 6.47 -10.20
N ILE A 123 -6.25 6.97 -10.15
CA ILE A 123 -5.93 8.38 -10.42
C ILE A 123 -6.27 8.71 -11.88
N MET A 124 -5.88 7.86 -12.83
CA MET A 124 -6.21 8.04 -14.24
C MET A 124 -7.71 8.04 -14.49
N GLU A 125 -8.48 7.14 -13.88
CA GLU A 125 -9.94 7.11 -14.02
C GLU A 125 -10.58 8.39 -13.47
N SER A 126 -10.04 8.93 -12.38
CA SER A 126 -10.50 10.20 -11.82
C SER A 126 -10.26 11.35 -12.80
N PHE A 127 -9.07 11.42 -13.39
CA PHE A 127 -8.75 12.43 -14.42
C PHE A 127 -9.60 12.28 -15.69
N LYS A 128 -9.82 11.05 -16.17
CA LYS A 128 -10.70 10.81 -17.34
C LYS A 128 -12.10 11.33 -17.10
N LYS A 129 -12.65 11.10 -15.91
CA LYS A 129 -13.96 11.61 -15.50
C LYS A 129 -14.01 13.13 -15.50
N GLU A 130 -12.98 13.80 -15.00
CA GLU A 130 -12.87 15.27 -15.03
C GLU A 130 -12.76 15.82 -16.45
N LEU A 131 -12.08 15.11 -17.35
CA LEU A 131 -11.89 15.49 -18.76
C LEU A 131 -13.03 15.03 -19.68
N GLY A 132 -14.06 14.35 -19.16
CA GLY A 132 -15.18 13.84 -19.96
C GLY A 132 -14.81 12.69 -20.92
N ILE A 133 -13.71 11.97 -20.65
CA ILE A 133 -13.26 10.84 -21.46
C ILE A 133 -14.04 9.58 -21.04
N ASN A 134 -14.78 9.00 -21.99
CA ASN A 134 -15.64 7.82 -21.77
C ASN A 134 -14.91 6.49 -22.04
N ASP A 135 -13.77 6.28 -21.39
CA ASP A 135 -12.99 5.05 -21.45
C ASP A 135 -12.87 4.41 -20.06
N ILE A 136 -12.80 3.08 -19.99
CA ILE A 136 -12.66 2.33 -18.73
C ILE A 136 -11.23 1.81 -18.59
N SER A 137 -10.60 2.03 -17.43
CA SER A 137 -9.37 1.33 -17.07
C SER A 137 -9.66 0.01 -16.37
N ILE A 138 -9.01 -1.05 -16.82
CA ILE A 138 -9.16 -2.39 -16.25
C ILE A 138 -7.84 -2.79 -15.58
N PHE A 139 -7.91 -3.16 -14.30
CA PHE A 139 -6.82 -3.85 -13.61
C PHE A 139 -7.08 -5.35 -13.66
N ALA A 140 -6.22 -6.10 -14.35
CA ALA A 140 -6.30 -7.55 -14.45
C ALA A 140 -5.13 -8.20 -13.70
N THR A 141 -5.44 -9.10 -12.77
CA THR A 141 -4.44 -9.91 -12.06
C THR A 141 -4.86 -11.37 -12.03
N LYS A 142 -3.87 -12.27 -12.12
CA LYS A 142 -4.05 -13.70 -11.86
C LYS A 142 -3.85 -14.04 -10.37
N ASP A 143 -3.35 -13.10 -9.57
CA ASP A 143 -3.16 -13.27 -8.14
C ASP A 143 -4.49 -13.03 -7.40
N LYS A 144 -5.06 -14.11 -6.88
CA LYS A 144 -6.32 -14.09 -6.12
C LYS A 144 -6.23 -13.24 -4.84
N LYS A 145 -5.07 -13.17 -4.19
CA LYS A 145 -4.87 -12.41 -2.94
C LYS A 145 -4.83 -10.92 -3.25
N GLN A 146 -4.10 -10.54 -4.29
CA GLN A 146 -4.07 -9.18 -4.79
C GLN A 146 -5.47 -8.71 -5.21
N PHE A 147 -6.22 -9.54 -5.93
CA PHE A 147 -7.62 -9.24 -6.29
C PHE A 147 -8.49 -9.03 -5.04
N ARG A 148 -8.39 -9.91 -4.03
CA ARG A 148 -9.14 -9.77 -2.77
C ARG A 148 -8.78 -8.48 -2.02
N LEU A 149 -7.50 -8.14 -1.95
CA LEU A 149 -7.03 -6.89 -1.33
C LEU A 149 -7.62 -5.67 -2.03
N ILE A 150 -7.50 -5.65 -3.36
CA ILE A 150 -7.96 -4.53 -4.18
C ILE A 150 -9.47 -4.37 -4.08
N LYS A 151 -10.22 -5.47 -4.18
CA LYS A 151 -11.68 -5.45 -4.08
C LYS A 151 -12.16 -4.88 -2.75
N ALA A 152 -11.48 -5.20 -1.65
CA ALA A 152 -11.83 -4.71 -0.32
C ALA A 152 -11.68 -3.18 -0.18
N VAL A 153 -10.74 -2.59 -0.91
CA VAL A 153 -10.46 -1.14 -0.87
C VAL A 153 -11.22 -0.37 -1.95
N GLN A 154 -11.53 -1.02 -3.08
CA GLN A 154 -12.21 -0.43 -4.24
C GLN A 154 -13.62 0.11 -3.95
N THR A 155 -14.24 -0.30 -2.85
CA THR A 155 -15.64 0.02 -2.55
C THR A 155 -15.88 1.42 -1.97
N THR A 156 -14.85 2.19 -1.58
CA THR A 156 -15.06 3.48 -0.91
C THR A 156 -13.99 4.56 -1.18
N THR A 157 -13.06 4.38 -2.12
CA THR A 157 -11.99 5.38 -2.32
C THR A 157 -12.50 6.68 -2.98
N ILE A 158 -12.86 7.69 -2.18
CA ILE A 158 -12.88 9.08 -2.63
C ILE A 158 -11.46 9.62 -2.51
N ILE A 159 -10.66 9.53 -3.58
CA ILE A 159 -9.34 10.16 -3.62
C ILE A 159 -9.53 11.67 -3.75
N LYS A 160 -9.50 12.41 -2.64
CA LYS A 160 -9.28 13.87 -2.69
C LYS A 160 -7.79 14.12 -2.87
N ASN A 161 -7.31 13.96 -4.10
CA ASN A 161 -5.96 14.38 -4.48
C ASN A 161 -5.96 15.90 -4.59
N LEU A 162 -5.43 16.59 -3.58
CA LEU A 162 -5.16 18.02 -3.68
C LEU A 162 -3.64 18.22 -3.70
N PRO A 163 -3.11 19.15 -4.52
CA PRO A 163 -1.68 19.25 -4.86
C PRO A 163 -0.70 19.28 -3.67
N ASN A 164 -1.18 19.72 -2.50
CA ASN A 164 -0.38 19.90 -1.28
C ASN A 164 -0.98 19.18 -0.04
N ASN A 165 -1.87 18.19 -0.23
CA ASN A 165 -2.49 17.49 0.89
C ASN A 165 -2.05 16.02 0.97
N PRO A 166 -1.97 15.44 2.18
CA PRO A 166 -1.80 14.01 2.34
C PRO A 166 -2.89 13.25 1.58
N ILE A 167 -2.54 12.13 0.96
CA ILE A 167 -3.51 11.21 0.36
C ILE A 167 -4.34 10.64 1.52
N LEU A 168 -5.51 11.22 1.76
CA LEU A 168 -6.42 10.76 2.80
C LEU A 168 -7.48 9.91 2.15
N SER A 169 -7.20 8.62 2.15
CA SER A 169 -8.16 7.62 1.76
C SER A 169 -9.18 7.47 2.90
N GLN A 170 -10.32 8.16 2.82
CA GLN A 170 -11.49 7.75 3.60
C GLN A 170 -11.97 6.43 3.01
N VAL A 171 -11.40 5.32 3.48
CA VAL A 171 -11.75 3.97 3.04
C VAL A 171 -12.32 3.25 4.22
N GLU A 172 -13.51 2.71 4.02
CA GLU A 172 -14.07 1.72 4.92
C GLU A 172 -13.28 0.42 4.71
N LEU A 173 -12.54 0.02 5.74
CA LEU A 173 -11.71 -1.18 5.71
C LEU A 173 -12.58 -2.41 5.94
N ASP A 174 -12.39 -3.45 5.12
CA ASP A 174 -13.04 -4.74 5.31
C ASP A 174 -12.34 -5.50 6.45
N ILE A 175 -12.98 -5.54 7.61
CA ILE A 175 -12.48 -6.27 8.79
C ILE A 175 -13.16 -7.64 8.94
N SER A 176 -14.01 -8.03 8.00
CA SER A 176 -14.84 -9.22 8.09
C SER A 176 -14.00 -10.48 8.23
N GLY A 177 -14.33 -11.32 9.22
CA GLY A 177 -13.62 -12.59 9.46
C GLY A 177 -12.21 -12.45 10.03
N THR A 178 -11.79 -11.25 10.43
CA THR A 178 -10.57 -11.03 11.23
C THR A 178 -10.89 -11.04 12.72
N PHE A 179 -9.88 -11.11 13.59
CA PHE A 179 -10.08 -10.89 15.03
C PHE A 179 -10.73 -9.52 15.34
N TYR A 180 -10.47 -8.50 14.52
CA TYR A 180 -11.13 -7.19 14.65
C TYR A 180 -12.60 -7.20 14.29
N GLY A 181 -13.04 -8.12 13.42
CA GLY A 181 -14.46 -8.30 13.16
C GLY A 181 -15.24 -8.66 14.43
N LYS A 182 -14.58 -9.24 15.44
CA LYS A 182 -15.18 -9.48 16.77
C LYS A 182 -15.14 -8.26 17.69
N ASN A 183 -14.18 -7.35 17.48
CA ASN A 183 -13.95 -6.15 18.28
C ASN A 183 -14.04 -4.86 17.43
N GLU A 184 -15.06 -4.78 16.56
CA GLU A 184 -15.18 -3.71 15.56
C GLU A 184 -15.18 -2.32 16.20
N SER A 185 -15.83 -2.16 17.35
CA SER A 185 -15.89 -0.90 18.10
C SER A 185 -14.49 -0.40 18.52
N GLU A 186 -13.63 -1.30 19.02
CA GLU A 186 -12.25 -0.96 19.41
C GLU A 186 -11.42 -0.59 18.19
N PHE A 187 -11.55 -1.34 17.10
CA PHE A 187 -10.88 -1.02 15.84
C PHE A 187 -11.30 0.35 15.30
N ARG A 188 -12.59 0.67 15.33
CA ARG A 188 -13.13 1.97 14.91
C ARG A 188 -12.61 3.09 15.80
N LEU A 189 -12.53 2.90 17.12
CA LEU A 189 -11.97 3.89 18.04
C LEU A 189 -10.51 4.22 17.70
N ILE A 190 -9.67 3.19 17.56
CA ILE A 190 -8.26 3.37 17.18
C ILE A 190 -8.17 4.03 15.80
N SER A 191 -8.88 3.52 14.81
CA SER A 191 -8.86 4.09 13.45
C SER A 191 -9.29 5.56 13.45
N ASN A 192 -10.33 5.92 14.22
CA ASN A 192 -10.81 7.29 14.37
C ASN A 192 -9.81 8.19 15.11
N GLU A 193 -9.05 7.68 16.07
CA GLU A 193 -7.97 8.44 16.74
C GLU A 193 -6.89 8.89 15.74
N TYR A 194 -6.53 8.01 14.80
CA TYR A 194 -5.50 8.29 13.80
C TYR A 194 -6.05 8.89 12.49
N SER A 195 -7.38 8.93 12.30
CA SER A 195 -8.03 9.53 11.11
C SER A 195 -8.86 10.79 11.41
N GLY A 196 -9.20 11.04 12.67
CA GLY A 196 -10.05 12.14 13.13
C GLY A 196 -9.26 13.43 13.32
N SER A 197 -9.82 14.53 12.80
CA SER A 197 -9.30 15.90 12.86
C SER A 197 -7.86 16.06 12.38
N ILE A 198 -7.71 16.11 11.06
CA ILE A 198 -6.42 16.38 10.42
C ILE A 198 -6.28 17.90 10.35
N ASP A 199 -5.53 18.46 11.30
CA ASP A 199 -4.94 19.76 11.05
C ASP A 199 -3.96 19.57 9.88
N LYS A 200 -4.16 20.31 8.78
CA LYS A 200 -3.34 20.17 7.56
C LYS A 200 -1.85 20.42 7.83
N LYS A 201 -1.52 21.03 8.97
CA LYS A 201 -0.16 21.25 9.45
C LYS A 201 0.51 19.99 10.03
N GLU A 202 -0.23 18.94 10.39
CA GLU A 202 0.30 17.74 11.06
C GLU A 202 0.87 16.69 10.08
N TYR A 203 0.49 16.73 8.80
CA TYR A 203 0.88 15.72 7.80
C TYR A 203 1.67 16.37 6.66
N ILE A 204 2.95 16.63 6.91
CA ILE A 204 3.86 17.09 5.86
C ILE A 204 4.60 15.87 5.34
N PHE A 205 4.13 15.32 4.22
CA PHE A 205 4.88 14.29 3.50
C PHE A 205 6.25 14.86 3.09
N ASN A 206 7.31 14.14 3.43
CA ASN A 206 8.68 14.47 3.06
C ASN A 206 9.30 13.26 2.34
N GLU A 207 9.68 13.47 1.07
CA GLU A 207 10.24 12.43 0.21
C GLU A 207 11.64 11.98 0.67
N GLU A 208 12.48 12.89 1.15
CA GLU A 208 13.80 12.54 1.70
C GLU A 208 13.64 11.67 2.95
N ASN A 209 12.71 12.03 3.84
CA ASN A 209 12.40 11.23 5.02
C ASN A 209 11.84 9.84 4.65
N LEU A 210 10.99 9.76 3.61
CA LEU A 210 10.51 8.46 3.08
C LEU A 210 11.68 7.56 2.67
N LEU A 211 12.65 8.10 1.90
CA LEU A 211 13.82 7.33 1.45
C LEU A 211 14.70 6.90 2.63
N LEU A 212 14.91 7.78 3.61
CA LEU A 212 15.63 7.43 4.85
C LEU A 212 14.94 6.28 5.61
N LYS A 213 13.61 6.33 5.75
CA LYS A 213 12.85 5.23 6.39
C LYS A 213 12.92 3.93 5.61
N ILE A 214 13.00 3.97 4.28
CA ILE A 214 13.24 2.78 3.45
C ILE A 214 14.60 2.18 3.83
N GLU A 215 15.67 2.98 3.81
CA GLU A 215 17.02 2.49 4.12
C GLU A 215 17.12 1.91 5.54
N GLU A 216 16.51 2.55 6.53
CA GLU A 216 16.42 2.06 7.91
C GLU A 216 15.73 0.69 7.96
N LEU A 217 14.56 0.59 7.35
CA LEU A 217 13.76 -0.63 7.39
C LEU A 217 14.36 -1.77 6.54
N GLU A 218 15.06 -1.47 5.46
CA GLU A 218 15.79 -2.48 4.68
C GLU A 218 16.91 -3.12 5.49
N LYS A 219 17.65 -2.32 6.29
CA LYS A 219 18.66 -2.84 7.21
C LYS A 219 18.04 -3.78 8.23
N VAL A 220 16.94 -3.37 8.87
CA VAL A 220 16.21 -4.21 9.83
C VAL A 220 15.73 -5.50 9.16
N ASN A 221 15.06 -5.40 8.01
CA ASN A 221 14.47 -6.55 7.31
C ASN A 221 15.50 -7.49 6.67
N LYS A 222 16.75 -7.05 6.48
CA LYS A 222 17.85 -7.93 6.08
C LYS A 222 18.20 -8.93 7.17
N ASP A 223 18.05 -8.53 8.43
CA ASP A 223 18.41 -9.32 9.60
C ASP A 223 17.24 -10.17 10.14
N LEU A 224 15.99 -9.83 9.81
CA LEU A 224 14.75 -10.58 10.14
C LEU A 224 14.58 -11.86 9.33
#